data_AF-A0A291P002-F1
#
_entry.id   AF-A0A291P002-F1
#
_cell.length_a   1.000
_cell.length_b   1.000
_cell.length_c   1.000
_cell.angle_alpha   90.00
_cell.angle_beta   90.00
_cell.angle_gamma   90.00
#
_symmetry.space_group_name_H-M   'P 1'
#
loop_
_entity.id
_entity.type
_entity.pdbx_description
1 polymer ?
#
loop_
_entity_poly.entity_id
_entity_poly.type
_entity_poly.pdbx_seq_one_letter_code
_entity_poly.pdbx_strand_id
1 'polypeptide(L)'
;MLLRPRSLAVQLAHFMYRRCHGFEKCLGYRTMKSRDTAIRVKQHAVDEKSRKVEDLERIIREFDQMASDLERQIQLEEDRTGVRDRGHFSYSTFAKAAAQRRDNLRQSTEGLREKLAAAVRERDDTVEQLSRAAQQMEGRDDPRGHRRDRPFGLTALR
;
A
#
# COMPACT_ATOMS: atom_id res chain seq x y z
N MET A 1 -17.52 69.07 -16.74
CA MET A 1 -16.26 68.72 -16.04
C MET A 1 -16.49 68.91 -14.55
N LEU A 2 -16.24 67.89 -13.73
CA LEU A 2 -15.68 67.99 -12.37
C LEU A 2 -15.67 66.57 -11.79
N LEU A 3 -14.57 65.85 -12.06
CA LEU A 3 -14.24 64.59 -11.41
C LEU A 3 -14.02 64.87 -9.90
N ARG A 4 -14.83 64.25 -9.03
CA ARG A 4 -14.56 64.24 -7.58
C ARG A 4 -13.45 63.23 -7.26
N PRO A 5 -12.41 63.59 -6.50
CA PRO A 5 -11.31 62.70 -6.17
C PRO A 5 -11.80 61.63 -5.18
N ARG A 6 -11.56 60.35 -5.52
CA ARG A 6 -11.82 59.23 -4.63
C ARG A 6 -10.85 59.35 -3.44
N SER A 7 -11.41 59.50 -2.24
CA SER A 7 -10.67 59.58 -0.99
C SER A 7 -9.61 58.47 -0.88
N LEU A 8 -8.37 58.86 -0.56
CA LEU A 8 -7.22 57.97 -0.31
C LEU A 8 -7.52 56.90 0.76
N ALA A 9 -8.49 57.15 1.65
CA ALA A 9 -8.94 56.19 2.65
C ALA A 9 -9.58 54.93 2.02
N VAL A 10 -10.27 55.08 0.89
CA VAL A 10 -10.89 53.94 0.18
C VAL A 10 -9.84 53.13 -0.58
N GLN A 11 -8.79 53.77 -1.10
CA GLN A 11 -7.68 53.08 -1.78
C GLN A 11 -6.79 52.30 -0.80
N LEU A 12 -6.53 52.83 0.41
CA LEU A 12 -5.75 52.13 1.43
C LEU A 12 -6.51 50.95 2.04
N ALA A 13 -7.82 51.07 2.28
CA ALA A 13 -8.64 49.97 2.76
C ALA A 13 -8.70 48.79 1.77
N HIS A 14 -8.76 49.08 0.45
CA HIS A 14 -8.73 48.04 -0.58
C HIS A 14 -7.34 47.40 -0.74
N PHE A 15 -6.26 48.16 -0.53
CA PHE A 15 -4.89 47.65 -0.56
C PHE A 15 -4.60 46.69 0.61
N MET A 16 -5.14 46.98 1.80
CA MET A 16 -5.00 46.11 2.97
C MET A 16 -5.89 44.86 2.87
N TYR A 17 -7.11 44.96 2.33
CA TYR A 17 -8.02 43.81 2.20
C TYR A 17 -7.58 42.78 1.14
N ARG A 18 -6.85 43.21 0.09
CA ARG A 18 -6.29 42.30 -0.93
C ARG A 18 -5.04 41.55 -0.48
N ARG A 19 -4.34 42.03 0.55
CA ARG A 19 -3.07 41.44 1.04
C ARG A 19 -3.29 40.27 2.01
N CYS A 20 -4.47 40.15 2.63
CA CYS A 20 -4.80 39.03 3.52
C CYS A 20 -5.44 37.82 2.80
N HIS A 21 -6.07 37.99 1.63
CA HIS A 21 -6.73 36.89 0.92
C HIS A 21 -5.78 35.89 0.22
N GLY A 22 -4.47 36.21 0.15
CA GLY A 22 -3.44 35.33 -0.42
C GLY A 22 -2.79 34.38 0.59
N PHE A 23 -2.87 34.69 1.89
CA PHE A 23 -2.15 33.93 2.92
C PHE A 23 -2.86 32.61 3.27
N GLU A 24 -4.21 32.61 3.34
CA GLU A 24 -5.01 31.39 3.55
C GLU A 24 -4.90 30.40 2.37
N LYS A 25 -4.87 30.90 1.13
CA LYS A 25 -4.71 30.04 -0.06
C LYS A 25 -3.35 29.32 -0.10
N CYS A 26 -2.29 29.99 0.33
CA CYS A 26 -0.95 29.39 0.40
C CYS A 26 -0.81 28.38 1.55
N LEU A 27 -1.45 28.63 2.70
CA LEU A 27 -1.49 27.67 3.82
C LEU A 27 -2.28 26.40 3.44
N GLY A 28 -3.45 26.56 2.79
CA GLY A 28 -4.24 25.44 2.27
C GLY A 28 -3.46 24.59 1.26
N TYR A 29 -2.82 25.22 0.26
CA TYR A 29 -2.00 24.53 -0.74
C TYR A 29 -0.80 23.76 -0.15
N ARG A 30 -0.15 24.31 0.89
CA ARG A 30 0.94 23.64 1.59
C ARG A 30 0.45 22.43 2.39
N THR A 31 -0.72 22.54 3.04
CA THR A 31 -1.33 21.40 3.74
C THR A 31 -1.79 20.29 2.79
N MET A 32 -2.35 20.65 1.62
CA MET A 32 -2.72 19.69 0.57
C MET A 32 -1.51 18.90 0.10
N LYS A 33 -0.41 19.57 -0.27
CA LYS A 33 0.83 18.90 -0.70
C LYS A 33 1.40 17.95 0.34
N SER A 34 1.42 18.34 1.62
CA SER A 34 1.91 17.47 2.69
C SER A 34 1.01 16.23 2.89
N ARG A 35 -0.30 16.37 2.68
CA ARG A 35 -1.25 15.25 2.74
C ARG A 35 -1.11 14.30 1.54
N ASP A 36 -1.00 14.85 0.33
CA ASP A 36 -0.76 14.08 -0.89
C ASP A 36 0.53 13.25 -0.78
N THR A 37 1.61 13.85 -0.24
CA THR A 37 2.84 13.10 0.01
C THR A 37 2.67 11.99 1.05
N ALA A 38 1.87 12.22 2.09
CA ALA A 38 1.62 11.20 3.12
C ALA A 38 0.83 10.00 2.58
N ILE A 39 -0.16 10.24 1.71
CA ILE A 39 -0.90 9.17 1.01
C ILE A 39 0.03 8.38 0.10
N ARG A 40 0.88 9.06 -0.67
CA ARG A 40 1.84 8.40 -1.57
C ARG A 40 2.85 7.53 -0.81
N VAL A 41 3.32 7.98 0.35
CA VAL A 41 4.18 7.17 1.21
C VAL A 41 3.46 5.91 1.70
N LYS A 42 2.18 6.02 2.09
CA LYS A 42 1.37 4.85 2.48
C LYS A 42 1.10 3.90 1.32
N GLN A 43 0.84 4.42 0.12
CA GLN A 43 0.70 3.61 -1.10
C GLN A 43 1.98 2.82 -1.38
N HIS A 44 3.14 3.49 -1.30
CA HIS A 44 4.43 2.83 -1.46
C HIS A 44 4.66 1.72 -0.44
N ALA A 45 4.23 1.92 0.82
CA ALA A 45 4.30 0.88 1.84
C ALA A 45 3.45 -0.35 1.47
N VAL A 46 2.22 -0.15 0.99
CA VAL A 46 1.35 -1.24 0.52
C VAL A 46 1.99 -1.97 -0.67
N ASP A 47 2.54 -1.25 -1.64
CA ASP A 47 3.20 -1.82 -2.81
C ASP A 47 4.44 -2.65 -2.42
N GLU A 48 5.26 -2.15 -1.48
CA GLU A 48 6.41 -2.89 -0.95
C GLU A 48 5.99 -4.19 -0.24
N LYS A 49 4.93 -4.15 0.56
CA LYS A 49 4.42 -5.36 1.24
C LYS A 49 3.82 -6.35 0.25
N SER A 50 3.12 -5.86 -0.78
CA SER A 50 2.56 -6.70 -1.84
C SER A 50 3.66 -7.41 -2.64
N ARG A 51 4.73 -6.70 -3.01
CA ARG A 51 5.90 -7.31 -3.66
C ARG A 51 6.57 -8.37 -2.80
N LYS A 52 6.69 -8.14 -1.48
CA LYS A 52 7.23 -9.14 -0.54
C LYS A 52 6.38 -10.41 -0.49
N VAL A 53 5.05 -10.27 -0.53
CA VAL A 53 4.13 -11.42 -0.61
C VAL A 53 4.36 -12.18 -1.92
N GLU A 54 4.40 -11.49 -3.06
CA GLU A 54 4.64 -12.10 -4.37
C GLU A 54 5.99 -12.84 -4.43
N ASP A 55 7.05 -12.26 -3.87
CA ASP A 55 8.36 -12.89 -3.80
C ASP A 55 8.34 -14.16 -2.94
N LEU A 56 7.69 -14.13 -1.77
CA LEU A 56 7.56 -15.30 -0.92
C LEU A 56 6.76 -16.41 -1.61
N GLU A 57 5.66 -16.08 -2.26
CA GLU A 57 4.88 -17.04 -3.04
C GLU A 57 5.70 -17.65 -4.19
N ARG A 58 6.50 -16.84 -4.89
CA ARG A 58 7.39 -17.31 -5.94
C ARG A 58 8.40 -18.31 -5.40
N ILE A 59 9.08 -17.99 -4.31
CA ILE A 59 10.06 -18.89 -3.68
C ILE A 59 9.40 -20.20 -3.23
N ILE A 60 8.20 -20.13 -2.64
CA ILE A 60 7.43 -21.33 -2.24
C ILE A 60 7.15 -22.23 -3.45
N ARG A 61 6.67 -21.65 -4.57
CA ARG A 61 6.42 -22.41 -5.80
C ARG A 61 7.69 -23.06 -6.34
N GLU A 62 8.81 -22.33 -6.35
CA GLU A 62 10.11 -22.86 -6.78
C GLU A 62 10.56 -24.04 -5.90
N PHE A 63 10.36 -23.96 -4.57
CA PHE A 63 10.74 -25.01 -3.63
C PHE A 63 9.85 -26.25 -3.75
N ASP A 64 8.54 -26.05 -3.92
CA ASP A 64 7.59 -27.15 -4.13
C ASP A 64 7.86 -27.87 -5.48
N GLN A 65 8.24 -27.13 -6.53
CA GLN A 65 8.66 -27.72 -7.80
C GLN A 65 9.94 -28.56 -7.63
N MET A 66 10.98 -28.01 -6.99
CA MET A 66 12.23 -28.73 -6.74
C MET A 66 12.01 -29.98 -5.89
N ALA A 67 11.15 -29.92 -4.86
CA ALA A 67 10.81 -31.09 -4.04
C ALA A 67 10.10 -32.17 -4.87
N SER A 68 9.18 -31.76 -5.76
CA SER A 68 8.47 -32.66 -6.67
C SER A 68 9.41 -33.30 -7.70
N ASP A 69 10.40 -32.56 -8.18
CA ASP A 69 11.41 -33.07 -9.11
C ASP A 69 12.31 -34.11 -8.44
N LEU A 70 12.72 -33.88 -7.19
CA LEU A 70 13.45 -34.86 -6.40
C LEU A 70 12.62 -36.12 -6.12
N GLU A 71 11.33 -35.99 -5.83
CA GLU A 71 10.42 -37.13 -5.65
C GLU A 71 10.41 -38.03 -6.91
N ARG A 72 10.33 -37.43 -8.10
CA ARG A 72 10.40 -38.19 -9.36
C ARG A 72 11.75 -38.86 -9.56
N GLN A 73 12.85 -38.18 -9.24
CA GLN A 73 14.19 -38.76 -9.33
C GLN A 73 14.39 -39.93 -8.37
N ILE A 74 13.84 -39.83 -7.15
CA ILE A 74 13.84 -40.91 -6.17
C ILE A 74 13.08 -42.11 -6.73
N GLN A 75 11.86 -41.91 -7.23
CA GLN A 75 11.05 -43.00 -7.76
C GLN A 75 11.74 -43.73 -8.92
N LEU A 76 12.36 -42.97 -9.85
CA LEU A 76 13.11 -43.55 -10.96
C LEU A 76 14.29 -44.41 -10.49
N GLU A 77 15.00 -43.95 -9.45
CA GLU A 77 16.13 -44.70 -8.89
C GLU A 77 15.66 -45.94 -8.11
N GLU A 78 14.56 -45.83 -7.36
CA GLU A 78 13.95 -46.94 -6.65
C GLU A 78 13.43 -48.02 -7.62
N ASP A 79 12.82 -47.62 -8.74
CA ASP A 79 12.35 -48.54 -9.76
C ASP A 79 13.52 -49.20 -10.50
N ARG A 80 14.61 -48.47 -10.71
CA ARG A 80 15.85 -49.00 -11.31
C ARG A 80 16.55 -50.02 -10.42
N THR A 81 16.59 -49.77 -9.11
CA THR A 81 17.27 -50.64 -8.14
C THR A 81 16.37 -51.75 -7.61
N GLY A 82 15.05 -51.62 -7.73
CA GLY A 82 14.05 -52.52 -7.16
C GLY A 82 13.90 -52.41 -5.65
N VAL A 83 14.59 -51.46 -5.01
CA VAL A 83 14.61 -51.28 -3.56
C VAL A 83 13.98 -49.94 -3.21
N ARG A 84 12.79 -50.01 -2.58
CA ARG A 84 12.03 -48.82 -2.12
C ARG A 84 12.16 -48.52 -0.63
N ASP A 85 12.63 -49.50 0.14
CA ASP A 85 12.80 -49.31 1.58
C ASP A 85 14.07 -48.51 1.88
N ARG A 86 13.91 -47.29 2.42
CA ARG A 86 14.99 -46.40 2.88
C ARG A 86 15.89 -47.05 3.95
N GLY A 87 15.38 -48.02 4.71
CA GLY A 87 16.13 -48.75 5.73
C GLY A 87 16.95 -49.91 5.18
N HIS A 88 16.75 -50.29 3.92
CA HIS A 88 17.44 -51.41 3.30
C HIS A 88 18.93 -51.11 3.08
N PHE A 89 19.80 -52.09 3.31
CA PHE A 89 21.25 -51.93 3.13
C PHE A 89 21.62 -51.55 1.68
N SER A 90 20.87 -52.07 0.70
CA SER A 90 21.08 -51.76 -0.72
C SER A 90 20.31 -50.53 -1.21
N TYR A 91 19.69 -49.74 -0.31
CA TYR A 91 19.05 -48.49 -0.72
C TYR A 91 20.09 -47.52 -1.29
N SER A 92 19.83 -47.01 -2.50
CA SER A 92 20.80 -46.19 -3.23
C SER A 92 21.19 -44.94 -2.44
N THR A 93 22.50 -44.66 -2.38
CA THR A 93 23.03 -43.44 -1.75
C THR A 93 22.43 -42.19 -2.39
N PHE A 94 22.16 -42.24 -3.71
CA PHE A 94 21.49 -41.15 -4.43
C PHE A 94 20.06 -40.94 -3.92
N ALA A 95 19.26 -42.02 -3.87
CA ALA A 95 17.89 -41.95 -3.39
C ALA A 95 17.82 -41.48 -1.92
N LYS A 96 18.82 -41.84 -1.09
CA LYS A 96 18.94 -41.35 0.29
C LYS A 96 19.22 -39.86 0.38
N ALA A 97 20.20 -39.38 -0.38
CA ALA A 97 20.56 -37.96 -0.41
C ALA A 97 19.44 -37.09 -1.01
N ALA A 98 18.83 -37.54 -2.12
CA ALA A 98 17.72 -36.85 -2.75
C ALA A 98 16.51 -36.74 -1.81
N ALA A 99 16.20 -37.82 -1.11
CA ALA A 99 15.08 -37.83 -0.17
C ALA A 99 15.36 -36.94 1.05
N GLN A 100 16.60 -36.90 1.57
CA GLN A 100 16.96 -35.93 2.62
C GLN A 100 16.82 -34.48 2.13
N ARG A 101 17.24 -34.18 0.89
CA ARG A 101 17.12 -32.84 0.31
C ARG A 101 15.65 -32.43 0.14
N ARG A 102 14.80 -33.35 -0.32
CA ARG A 102 13.35 -33.15 -0.40
C ARG A 102 12.77 -32.81 0.97
N ASP A 103 13.14 -33.56 2.00
CA ASP A 103 12.65 -33.36 3.37
C ASP A 103 13.06 -31.96 3.89
N ASN A 104 14.30 -31.53 3.63
CA ASN A 104 14.79 -30.18 3.97
C ASN A 104 14.06 -29.07 3.19
N LEU A 105 13.75 -29.29 1.91
CA LEU A 105 12.98 -28.35 1.10
C LEU A 105 11.56 -28.20 1.63
N ARG A 106 10.90 -29.31 1.98
CA ARG A 106 9.55 -29.29 2.57
C ARG A 106 9.52 -28.52 3.90
N GLN A 107 10.49 -28.75 4.78
CA GLN A 107 10.63 -27.99 6.02
C GLN A 107 10.85 -26.49 5.74
N SER A 108 11.67 -26.16 4.74
CA SER A 108 11.90 -24.77 4.33
C SER A 108 10.63 -24.13 3.78
N THR A 109 9.84 -24.86 2.99
CA THR A 109 8.55 -24.41 2.47
C THR A 109 7.56 -24.13 3.59
N GLU A 110 7.48 -24.99 4.61
CA GLU A 110 6.61 -24.78 5.77
C GLU A 110 6.96 -23.46 6.49
N GLY A 111 8.24 -23.24 6.78
CA GLY A 111 8.69 -21.97 7.38
C GLY A 111 8.47 -20.75 6.48
N LEU A 112 8.49 -20.91 5.16
CA LEU A 112 8.15 -19.83 4.22
C LEU A 112 6.63 -19.55 4.19
N ARG A 113 5.78 -20.56 4.34
CA ARG A 113 4.32 -20.40 4.41
C ARG A 113 3.90 -19.63 5.67
N GLU A 114 4.56 -19.88 6.80
CA GLU A 114 4.35 -19.08 8.01
C GLU A 114 4.73 -17.60 7.80
N LYS A 115 5.89 -17.35 7.16
CA LYS A 115 6.33 -16.00 6.80
C LYS A 115 5.37 -15.32 5.81
N LEU A 116 4.84 -16.07 4.85
CA LEU A 116 3.84 -15.58 3.90
C LEU A 116 2.57 -15.17 4.63
N ALA A 117 2.05 -16.00 5.54
CA ALA A 117 0.87 -15.68 6.33
C ALA A 117 1.07 -14.40 7.16
N ALA A 118 2.24 -14.22 7.77
CA ALA A 118 2.59 -13.00 8.48
C ALA A 118 2.68 -11.77 7.54
N ALA A 119 3.34 -11.90 6.38
CA ALA A 119 3.47 -10.82 5.40
C ALA A 119 2.12 -10.39 4.80
N VAL A 120 1.22 -11.35 4.56
CA VAL A 120 -0.16 -11.11 4.11
C VAL A 120 -0.94 -10.30 5.13
N ARG A 121 -0.88 -10.69 6.41
CA ARG A 121 -1.53 -9.92 7.49
C ARG A 121 -0.99 -8.49 7.57
N GLU A 122 0.34 -8.33 7.50
CA GLU A 122 0.96 -7.02 7.54
C GLU A 122 0.54 -6.15 6.33
N ARG A 123 0.46 -6.74 5.13
CA ARG A 123 -0.07 -6.04 3.95
C ARG A 123 -1.50 -5.59 4.21
N ASP A 124 -2.37 -6.47 4.69
CA ASP A 124 -3.79 -6.15 4.93
C ASP A 124 -3.95 -5.04 5.95
N ASP A 125 -3.18 -5.08 7.05
CA ASP A 125 -3.14 -4.01 8.04
C ASP A 125 -2.72 -2.66 7.41
N THR A 126 -1.73 -2.66 6.52
CA THR A 126 -1.29 -1.44 5.82
C THR A 126 -2.34 -0.92 4.82
N VAL A 127 -3.06 -1.82 4.15
CA VAL A 127 -4.17 -1.47 3.24
C VAL A 127 -5.31 -0.84 4.03
N GLU A 128 -5.66 -1.39 5.19
CA GLU A 128 -6.63 -0.79 6.09
C GLU A 128 -6.18 0.60 6.54
N GLN A 129 -4.93 0.77 6.96
CA GLN A 129 -4.40 2.07 7.37
C GLN A 129 -4.41 3.11 6.25
N LEU A 130 -4.21 2.68 5.00
CA LEU A 130 -4.34 3.52 3.82
C LEU A 130 -5.80 3.93 3.60
N SER A 131 -6.75 2.99 3.70
CA SER A 131 -8.18 3.26 3.55
C SER A 131 -8.70 4.24 4.60
N ARG A 132 -8.30 4.07 5.87
CA ARG A 132 -8.65 4.98 6.99
C ARG A 132 -8.08 6.38 6.75
N ALA A 133 -6.86 6.46 6.22
CA ALA A 133 -6.25 7.74 5.89
C ALA A 133 -6.94 8.44 4.72
N ALA A 134 -7.39 7.69 3.70
CA ALA A 134 -8.17 8.25 2.59
C ALA A 134 -9.51 8.81 3.07
N GLN A 135 -10.27 8.07 3.88
CA GLN A 135 -11.56 8.50 4.43
C GLN A 135 -11.47 9.76 5.31
N GLN A 136 -10.41 9.87 6.12
CA GLN A 136 -10.17 11.06 6.95
C GLN A 136 -9.90 12.31 6.11
N MET A 137 -9.40 12.17 4.88
CA MET A 137 -9.19 13.30 3.97
C MET A 137 -10.50 13.73 3.31
N GLU A 138 -11.32 12.78 2.84
CA GLU A 138 -12.63 13.08 2.23
C GLU A 138 -13.58 13.82 3.18
N GLY A 139 -13.61 13.45 4.46
CA GLY A 139 -14.44 14.14 5.47
C GLY A 139 -13.94 15.55 5.86
N ARG A 140 -12.70 15.91 5.50
CA ARG A 140 -12.09 17.23 5.82
C ARG A 140 -12.21 18.21 4.65
N ASP A 141 -12.36 17.71 3.43
CA ASP A 141 -12.50 18.48 2.20
C ASP A 141 -13.98 18.80 1.89
N ASP A 142 -14.73 19.36 2.86
CA ASP A 142 -15.93 20.15 2.58
C ASP A 142 -15.60 21.66 2.52
N PRO A 143 -15.20 22.19 1.35
CA PRO A 143 -15.08 23.62 1.13
C PRO A 143 -16.43 24.28 0.79
N ARG A 144 -17.59 23.60 0.91
CA ARG A 144 -18.91 24.13 0.52
C ARG A 144 -19.77 24.62 1.69
N GLY A 145 -19.15 25.01 2.80
CA GLY A 145 -19.84 25.61 3.96
C GLY A 145 -20.06 27.13 3.95
N HIS A 146 -19.60 27.91 2.95
CA HIS A 146 -19.82 29.36 2.97
C HIS A 146 -19.93 30.04 1.60
N ARG A 147 -20.95 29.67 0.82
CA ARG A 147 -21.74 30.68 0.10
C ARG A 147 -23.18 30.53 0.55
N ARG A 148 -23.49 31.11 1.71
CA ARG A 148 -24.87 31.49 1.99
C ARG A 148 -25.25 32.49 0.91
N ASP A 149 -26.02 32.02 -0.07
CA ASP A 149 -26.77 32.89 -0.96
C ASP A 149 -27.46 33.94 -0.09
N ARG A 150 -27.05 35.20 -0.25
CA ARG A 150 -27.78 36.30 0.38
C ARG A 150 -29.19 36.27 -0.22
N PRO A 151 -30.25 36.16 0.59
CA PRO A 151 -31.57 36.41 0.05
C PRO A 151 -31.60 37.88 -0.34
N PHE A 152 -31.87 38.16 -1.62
CA PHE A 152 -32.27 39.49 -2.05
C PHE A 152 -33.48 39.89 -1.21
N GLY A 153 -33.29 40.87 -0.33
CA GLY A 153 -34.35 41.41 0.51
C GLY A 153 -35.38 42.14 -0.35
N LEU A 154 -36.46 41.43 -0.68
CA LEU A 154 -37.75 42.04 -0.95
C LEU A 154 -38.45 42.24 0.40
N THR A 155 -38.51 43.50 0.85
CA THR A 155 -39.65 44.19 1.49
C THR A 155 -39.15 45.24 2.49
N ALA A 156 -39.50 46.51 2.25
CA ALA A 156 -40.42 47.28 3.11
C ALA A 156 -40.23 48.81 2.95
N LEU A 157 -41.38 49.49 2.80
CA LEU A 157 -41.70 50.84 3.30
C LEU A 157 -41.02 52.05 2.64
N ARG A 158 -41.77 52.78 1.79
CA ARG A 158 -42.58 53.96 2.18
C ARG A 158 -43.03 54.74 0.95
#